data_AF-A0A4R4L3P7-F1
#
_entry.id   AF-A0A4R4L3P7-F1
#
_cell.length_a   1.000
_cell.length_b   1.000
_cell.length_c   1.000
_cell.angle_alpha   90.00
_cell.angle_beta   90.00
_cell.angle_gamma   90.00
#
_symmetry.space_group_name_H-M   'P 1'
#
loop_
_entity.id
_entity.type
_entity.pdbx_description
1 polymer ?
#
loop_
_entity_poly.entity_id
_entity_poly.type
_entity_poly.pdbx_seq_one_letter_code
_entity_poly.pdbx_strand_id
1 'polypeptide(L)'
;MLVAVAASTVLAGTATAVAVAAHAAAAGCAVTYTVTSRWAGGFGANVELRNLGDPVTSWTLTWSFGAGQRVTQAWNTSLTQNGSTVTARNTAWNGTLSTNGSTSFGFNGSWTGGNPAPESFALNGTTCTGGVASPSPSASSPSASPSSGPTSPPPGEALSRVHTAGRVKASGSSVQYSWPGVYFEGRFRGTGVGIVLNDSAADYVVQVDGATVATLVTPGQTTRWVTGLSNAEHTVRLVKRNESPWSTSEFGGFVAAPGGAILTKPAARSRQIEFIGDSLTAGYGNTSTSRDCTGDQVNRTTNTDVSYGALVARRLSADYQINAFSGRGMVRNYNGSDPGTDYRTYYDRALLNVPGDVWNPDTWRPQLVVVYLGTNDFSTALNPGEPWTAESLVAAYRAAYGSFLQKLRTRYGTNTTIVAVGASPFADSVRQVVQERTSAGDSRVRYWALDGTSLDLLGCHWHYSARDHQLIADRFGTFVGSLPLGW
;
A
#
# COMPACT_ATOMS: atom_id res chain seq x y z
N MET A 1 -61.53 -62.03 31.38
CA MET A 1 -62.19 -62.01 32.71
C MET A 1 -61.08 -61.93 33.75
N LEU A 2 -61.08 -60.84 34.53
CA LEU A 2 -60.22 -60.53 35.68
C LEU A 2 -58.70 -60.42 35.44
N VAL A 3 -57.94 -59.50 36.05
CA VAL A 3 -58.18 -58.22 36.74
C VAL A 3 -56.80 -57.57 36.77
N ALA A 4 -56.75 -56.28 36.45
CA ALA A 4 -55.57 -55.45 36.59
C ALA A 4 -55.41 -55.01 38.05
N VAL A 5 -54.26 -55.24 38.67
CA VAL A 5 -53.72 -54.45 39.79
C VAL A 5 -52.20 -54.56 39.76
N ALA A 6 -51.51 -53.46 39.42
CA ALA A 6 -50.08 -53.32 39.74
C ALA A 6 -49.78 -51.86 40.09
N ALA A 7 -49.69 -51.67 41.41
CA ALA A 7 -49.15 -50.57 42.19
C ALA A 7 -48.41 -49.43 41.49
N SER A 8 -48.93 -48.23 41.71
CA SER A 8 -48.24 -46.95 41.57
C SER A 8 -46.99 -46.90 42.46
N THR A 9 -45.81 -46.90 41.85
CA THR A 9 -44.57 -46.45 42.51
C THR A 9 -44.18 -45.11 41.91
N VAL A 10 -44.38 -44.04 42.69
CA VAL A 10 -43.87 -42.70 42.40
C VAL A 10 -42.37 -42.74 42.66
N LEU A 11 -41.57 -42.95 41.61
CA LEU A 11 -40.15 -42.61 41.68
C LEU A 11 -40.02 -41.09 41.55
N ALA A 12 -39.53 -40.47 42.62
CA ALA A 12 -39.05 -39.10 42.64
C ALA A 12 -37.90 -38.95 41.64
N GLY A 13 -38.21 -38.53 40.42
CA GLY A 13 -37.23 -38.02 39.47
C GLY A 13 -36.73 -36.67 39.97
N THR A 14 -35.66 -36.67 40.74
CA THR A 14 -34.84 -35.48 40.94
C THR A 14 -34.31 -35.07 39.57
N ALA A 15 -34.94 -34.07 38.96
CA ALA A 15 -34.36 -33.36 37.84
C ALA A 15 -33.09 -32.69 38.38
N THR A 16 -31.95 -33.35 38.20
CA THR A 16 -30.66 -32.67 38.25
C THR A 16 -30.71 -31.62 37.15
N ALA A 17 -31.02 -30.38 37.53
CA ALA A 17 -30.64 -29.23 36.75
C ALA A 17 -29.13 -29.33 36.59
N VAL A 18 -28.70 -29.83 35.43
CA VAL A 18 -27.33 -29.60 34.98
C VAL A 18 -27.27 -28.09 34.88
N ALA A 19 -26.64 -27.47 35.87
CA ALA A 19 -26.14 -26.13 35.72
C ALA A 19 -25.21 -26.21 34.51
N VAL A 20 -25.73 -25.83 33.34
CA VAL A 20 -24.88 -25.47 32.22
C VAL A 20 -24.09 -24.33 32.83
N ALA A 21 -22.82 -24.59 33.15
CA ALA A 21 -21.90 -23.53 33.46
C ALA A 21 -22.04 -22.56 32.29
N ALA A 22 -22.69 -21.43 32.54
CA ALA A 22 -22.56 -20.27 31.70
C ALA A 22 -21.05 -20.04 31.70
N HIS A 23 -20.38 -20.56 30.69
CA HIS A 23 -19.05 -20.12 30.38
C HIS A 23 -19.28 -18.66 30.05
N ALA A 24 -19.00 -17.80 31.02
CA ALA A 24 -18.71 -16.41 30.76
C ALA A 24 -17.50 -16.45 29.82
N ALA A 25 -17.79 -16.58 28.52
CA ALA A 25 -16.80 -16.53 27.47
C ALA A 25 -16.11 -15.19 27.65
N ALA A 26 -14.79 -15.23 27.78
CA ALA A 26 -13.98 -14.06 28.08
C ALA A 26 -14.26 -12.96 27.05
N ALA A 27 -15.05 -11.98 27.47
CA ALA A 27 -15.37 -10.77 26.73
C ALA A 27 -14.08 -10.01 26.46
N GLY A 28 -13.57 -10.09 25.24
CA GLY A 28 -12.37 -9.37 24.84
C GLY A 28 -12.46 -8.96 23.39
N CYS A 29 -12.61 -7.69 23.14
CA CYS A 29 -12.17 -7.06 21.90
C CYS A 29 -11.14 -6.01 22.26
N ALA A 30 -10.21 -5.75 21.35
CA ALA A 30 -9.36 -4.58 21.41
C ALA A 30 -9.80 -3.64 20.29
N VAL A 31 -9.92 -2.35 20.60
CA VAL A 31 -10.29 -1.33 19.63
C VAL A 31 -9.23 -0.25 19.61
N THR A 32 -8.69 0.02 18.43
CA THR A 32 -7.82 1.16 18.21
C THR A 32 -8.59 2.21 17.44
N TYR A 33 -8.84 3.35 18.09
CA TYR A 33 -9.51 4.50 17.49
C TYR A 33 -8.48 5.57 17.17
N THR A 34 -8.24 5.81 15.89
CA THR A 34 -7.23 6.77 15.44
C THR A 34 -7.89 7.88 14.66
N VAL A 35 -7.72 9.13 15.11
CA VAL A 35 -8.08 10.29 14.30
C VAL A 35 -6.98 10.48 13.24
N THR A 36 -7.28 10.14 11.99
CA THR A 36 -6.31 10.11 10.88
C THR A 36 -6.08 11.48 10.26
N SER A 37 -7.06 12.38 10.33
CA SER A 37 -6.97 13.75 9.82
C SER A 37 -7.93 14.67 10.56
N ARG A 38 -7.61 15.97 10.64
CA ARG A 38 -8.42 17.01 11.29
C ARG A 38 -8.45 18.27 10.42
N TRP A 39 -9.60 18.91 10.31
CA TRP A 39 -9.79 20.21 9.66
C TRP A 39 -10.81 21.05 10.44
N ALA A 40 -11.07 22.28 9.99
CA ALA A 40 -12.03 23.17 10.64
C ALA A 40 -13.43 22.53 10.65
N GLY A 41 -13.90 22.12 11.83
CA GLY A 41 -15.22 21.52 12.03
C GLY A 41 -15.34 20.04 11.64
N GLY A 42 -14.25 19.33 11.31
CA GLY A 42 -14.34 17.91 10.99
C GLY A 42 -13.04 17.11 11.02
N PHE A 43 -13.18 15.79 10.85
CA PHE A 43 -12.11 14.82 10.96
C PHE A 43 -12.36 13.55 10.19
N GLY A 44 -11.26 12.84 9.91
CA GLY A 44 -11.27 11.43 9.54
C GLY A 44 -10.85 10.59 10.75
N ALA A 45 -11.48 9.44 10.93
CA ALA A 45 -11.09 8.44 11.91
C ALA A 45 -11.04 7.04 11.29
N ASN A 46 -10.09 6.24 11.75
CA ASN A 46 -10.01 4.81 11.46
C ASN A 46 -10.21 4.03 12.76
N VAL A 47 -11.00 2.97 12.69
CA VAL A 47 -11.30 2.07 13.80
C VAL A 47 -10.81 0.68 13.42
N GLU A 48 -9.84 0.17 14.16
CA GLU A 48 -9.43 -1.23 14.09
C GLU A 48 -10.12 -2.00 15.20
N LEU A 49 -10.79 -3.08 14.84
CA LEU A 49 -11.45 -4.01 15.75
C LEU A 49 -10.72 -5.35 15.69
N ARG A 50 -10.16 -5.78 16.81
CA ARG A 50 -9.59 -7.11 16.99
C ARG A 50 -10.48 -7.94 17.91
N ASN A 51 -10.89 -9.11 17.44
CA ASN A 51 -11.62 -10.09 18.25
C ASN A 51 -10.64 -10.86 19.14
N LEU A 52 -10.79 -10.80 20.46
CA LEU A 52 -10.00 -11.60 21.41
C LEU A 52 -10.82 -12.74 22.03
N GLY A 53 -12.11 -12.85 21.69
CA GLY A 53 -13.02 -13.91 22.12
C GLY A 53 -13.21 -14.99 21.05
N ASP A 54 -14.32 -15.71 21.15
CA ASP A 54 -14.71 -16.75 20.19
C ASP A 54 -14.88 -16.18 18.78
N PRO A 55 -14.60 -16.97 17.71
CA PRO A 55 -14.82 -16.54 16.35
C PRO A 55 -16.25 -16.07 16.10
N VAL A 56 -16.42 -14.95 15.38
CA VAL A 56 -17.73 -14.43 14.97
C VAL A 56 -17.84 -14.40 13.45
N THR A 57 -19.04 -14.65 12.92
CA THR A 57 -19.34 -14.58 11.47
C THR A 57 -19.88 -13.21 11.04
N SER A 58 -20.28 -12.39 12.02
CA SER A 58 -20.71 -11.00 11.85
C SER A 58 -20.33 -10.20 13.10
N TRP A 59 -20.07 -8.92 12.94
CA TRP A 59 -19.77 -8.02 14.05
C TRP A 59 -20.59 -6.74 13.99
N THR A 60 -20.98 -6.27 15.18
CA THR A 60 -21.55 -4.96 15.43
C THR A 60 -20.71 -4.28 16.50
N LEU A 61 -20.10 -3.15 16.18
CA LEU A 61 -19.33 -2.34 17.11
C LEU A 61 -20.12 -1.08 17.50
N THR A 62 -20.27 -0.82 18.79
CA THR A 62 -20.96 0.37 19.30
C THR A 62 -20.06 1.21 20.19
N TRP A 63 -20.21 2.55 20.11
CA TRP A 63 -19.58 3.51 21.01
C TRP A 63 -20.41 4.79 21.09
N SER A 64 -20.03 5.71 21.99
CA SER A 64 -20.68 7.01 22.14
C SER A 64 -19.68 8.16 21.96
N PHE A 65 -20.09 9.21 21.25
CA PHE A 65 -19.35 10.47 21.17
C PHE A 65 -19.67 11.38 22.36
N GLY A 66 -18.63 11.95 22.98
CA GLY A 66 -18.75 12.77 24.19
C GLY A 66 -18.92 14.27 23.97
N ALA A 67 -18.61 14.80 22.78
CA ALA A 67 -18.54 16.25 22.54
C ALA A 67 -19.31 16.72 21.29
N GLY A 68 -20.44 16.07 21.00
CA GLY A 68 -21.34 16.47 19.91
C GLY A 68 -20.87 16.08 18.50
N GLN A 69 -19.91 15.16 18.39
CA GLN A 69 -19.42 14.71 17.08
C GLN A 69 -20.52 13.97 16.28
N ARG A 70 -20.50 14.16 14.97
CA ARG A 70 -21.44 13.53 14.02
C ARG A 70 -20.67 12.80 12.92
N VAL A 71 -21.00 11.55 12.63
CA VAL A 71 -20.48 10.86 11.45
C VAL A 71 -21.22 11.38 10.21
N THR A 72 -20.47 11.76 9.18
CA THR A 72 -21.01 12.30 7.92
C THR A 72 -20.87 11.31 6.76
N GLN A 73 -19.84 10.46 6.78
CA GLN A 73 -19.59 9.45 5.76
C GLN A 73 -18.78 8.30 6.37
N ALA A 74 -19.03 7.06 5.98
CA ALA A 74 -18.25 5.89 6.42
C ALA A 74 -17.93 4.95 5.24
N TRP A 75 -16.89 4.14 5.39
CA TRP A 75 -16.49 3.11 4.41
C TRP A 75 -16.05 1.83 5.13
N ASN A 76 -16.13 0.69 4.44
CA ASN A 76 -15.87 -0.65 4.98
C ASN A 76 -16.76 -1.05 6.17
N THR A 77 -17.86 -0.34 6.40
CA THR A 77 -18.85 -0.60 7.44
C THR A 77 -20.21 -0.03 7.03
N SER A 78 -21.29 -0.60 7.54
CA SER A 78 -22.60 0.04 7.58
C SER A 78 -22.76 0.74 8.93
N LEU A 79 -22.54 2.05 8.96
CA LEU A 79 -22.53 2.85 10.19
C LEU A 79 -23.77 3.74 10.29
N THR A 80 -24.47 3.67 11.42
CA THR A 80 -25.57 4.58 11.78
C THR A 80 -25.26 5.31 13.08
N GLN A 81 -25.83 6.51 13.25
CA GLN A 81 -25.71 7.28 14.48
C GLN A 81 -27.09 7.79 14.91
N ASN A 82 -27.44 7.57 16.18
CA ASN A 82 -28.62 8.14 16.82
C ASN A 82 -28.20 8.84 18.11
N GLY A 83 -28.44 10.15 18.21
CA GLY A 83 -27.88 10.94 19.31
C GLY A 83 -26.35 10.82 19.36
N SER A 84 -25.77 10.60 20.53
CA SER A 84 -24.33 10.37 20.68
C SER A 84 -23.89 8.95 20.29
N THR A 85 -24.82 8.00 20.19
CA THR A 85 -24.51 6.57 19.99
C THR A 85 -24.26 6.26 18.51
N VAL A 86 -23.12 5.63 18.23
CA VAL A 86 -22.73 5.15 16.91
C VAL A 86 -22.78 3.62 16.89
N THR A 87 -23.33 3.05 15.82
CA THR A 87 -23.39 1.61 15.57
C THR A 87 -22.80 1.31 14.21
N ALA A 88 -21.66 0.61 14.19
CA ALA A 88 -20.99 0.14 12.98
C ALA A 88 -21.22 -1.37 12.81
N ARG A 89 -21.67 -1.80 11.62
CA ARG A 89 -21.89 -3.22 11.29
C ARG A 89 -21.01 -3.64 10.12
N ASN A 90 -20.60 -4.90 10.13
CA ASN A 90 -19.83 -5.46 9.02
C ASN A 90 -20.56 -5.34 7.67
N THR A 91 -19.78 -5.25 6.61
CA THR A 91 -20.23 -5.48 5.23
C THR A 91 -20.12 -6.96 4.88
N ALA A 92 -20.58 -7.35 3.68
CA ALA A 92 -20.61 -8.75 3.26
C ALA A 92 -19.22 -9.42 3.25
N TRP A 93 -18.13 -8.67 3.02
CA TRP A 93 -16.78 -9.22 2.85
C TRP A 93 -15.91 -9.19 4.11
N ASN A 94 -16.29 -8.45 5.17
CA ASN A 94 -15.50 -8.34 6.41
C ASN A 94 -16.23 -8.79 7.68
N GLY A 95 -17.26 -9.63 7.57
CA GLY A 95 -18.04 -10.10 8.72
C GLY A 95 -17.34 -11.13 9.60
N THR A 96 -16.53 -12.00 9.00
CA THR A 96 -15.90 -13.10 9.74
C THR A 96 -14.63 -12.63 10.44
N LEU A 97 -14.59 -12.76 11.77
CA LEU A 97 -13.44 -12.50 12.62
C LEU A 97 -13.14 -13.75 13.46
N SER A 98 -12.08 -14.47 13.12
CA SER A 98 -11.54 -15.51 13.99
C SER A 98 -11.06 -14.93 15.33
N THR A 99 -10.78 -15.78 16.32
CA THR A 99 -10.04 -15.36 17.51
C THR A 99 -8.69 -14.77 17.08
N ASN A 100 -8.36 -13.59 17.59
CA ASN A 100 -7.26 -12.72 17.16
C ASN A 100 -7.34 -12.15 15.74
N GLY A 101 -8.44 -12.38 15.01
CA GLY A 101 -8.71 -11.73 13.74
C GLY A 101 -9.01 -10.25 13.93
N SER A 102 -8.55 -9.43 12.98
CA SER A 102 -8.80 -7.98 12.95
C SER A 102 -9.57 -7.58 11.69
N THR A 103 -10.35 -6.51 11.81
CA THR A 103 -10.92 -5.76 10.69
C THR A 103 -10.78 -4.27 10.96
N SER A 104 -10.82 -3.47 9.91
CA SER A 104 -10.75 -2.01 10.02
C SER A 104 -11.79 -1.34 9.14
N PHE A 105 -12.37 -0.25 9.65
CA PHE A 105 -13.24 0.63 8.91
C PHE A 105 -12.94 2.09 9.25
N GLY A 106 -13.34 3.00 8.37
CA GLY A 106 -13.11 4.42 8.58
C GLY A 106 -14.36 5.24 8.38
N PHE A 107 -14.32 6.47 8.90
CA PHE A 107 -15.39 7.43 8.72
C PHE A 107 -14.86 8.87 8.78
N ASN A 108 -15.58 9.77 8.11
CA ASN A 108 -15.47 11.21 8.32
C ASN A 108 -16.55 11.65 9.31
N GLY A 109 -16.20 12.57 10.19
CA GLY A 109 -17.14 13.21 11.10
C GLY A 109 -16.96 14.71 11.22
N SER A 110 -17.97 15.38 11.76
CA SER A 110 -17.94 16.79 12.14
C SER A 110 -17.95 16.96 13.66
N TRP A 111 -17.47 18.09 14.15
CA TRP A 111 -17.59 18.51 15.55
C TRP A 111 -17.93 19.99 15.65
N THR A 112 -18.57 20.40 16.74
CA THR A 112 -18.86 21.82 17.02
C THR A 112 -18.07 22.37 18.22
N GLY A 113 -17.66 21.52 19.16
CA GLY A 113 -16.86 21.90 20.33
C GLY A 113 -15.46 21.28 20.32
N GLY A 114 -15.38 19.96 20.53
CA GLY A 114 -14.12 19.22 20.59
C GLY A 114 -14.25 17.84 19.97
N ASN A 115 -13.11 17.14 19.85
CA ASN A 115 -13.06 15.77 19.33
C ASN A 115 -12.29 14.82 20.26
N PRO A 116 -12.77 14.60 21.50
CA PRO A 116 -12.25 13.54 22.34
C PRO A 116 -12.52 12.19 21.68
N ALA A 117 -11.55 11.29 21.73
CA ALA A 117 -11.77 9.92 21.30
C ALA A 117 -12.77 9.22 22.22
N PRO A 118 -13.56 8.26 21.71
CA PRO A 118 -14.42 7.44 22.55
C PRO A 118 -13.62 6.61 23.54
N GLU A 119 -14.07 6.53 24.79
CA GLU A 119 -13.38 5.82 25.87
C GLU A 119 -13.80 4.35 25.99
N SER A 120 -14.97 3.99 25.46
CA SER A 120 -15.51 2.62 25.53
C SER A 120 -16.13 2.20 24.21
N PHE A 121 -15.96 0.92 23.90
CA PHE A 121 -16.53 0.24 22.75
C PHE A 121 -17.17 -1.07 23.21
N ALA A 122 -18.21 -1.52 22.51
CA ALA A 122 -18.79 -2.85 22.71
C ALA A 122 -18.95 -3.60 21.39
N LEU A 123 -18.45 -4.84 21.36
CA LEU A 123 -18.59 -5.77 20.24
C LEU A 123 -19.78 -6.70 20.51
N ASN A 124 -20.76 -6.71 19.62
CA ASN A 124 -21.97 -7.53 19.71
C ASN A 124 -22.71 -7.39 21.06
N GLY A 125 -22.67 -6.19 21.65
CA GLY A 125 -23.27 -5.87 22.95
C GLY A 125 -22.37 -6.12 24.16
N THR A 126 -21.16 -6.64 23.94
CA THR A 126 -20.18 -6.95 25.01
C THR A 126 -19.06 -5.92 25.02
N THR A 127 -18.81 -5.27 26.17
CA THR A 127 -17.76 -4.25 26.32
C THR A 127 -16.36 -4.79 26.01
N CYS A 128 -15.58 -4.05 25.24
CA CYS A 128 -14.19 -4.36 24.92
C CYS A 128 -13.28 -4.16 26.15
N THR A 129 -12.46 -5.17 26.45
CA THR A 129 -11.53 -5.18 27.60
C THR A 129 -10.05 -5.10 27.18
N GLY A 130 -9.73 -5.21 25.88
CA GLY A 130 -8.36 -5.27 25.33
C GLY A 130 -7.62 -3.93 25.23
N GLY A 131 -8.04 -2.92 25.98
CA GLY A 131 -7.52 -1.55 25.91
C GLY A 131 -8.08 -0.78 24.71
N VAL A 132 -8.46 0.48 24.96
CA VAL A 132 -8.79 1.45 23.91
C VAL A 132 -7.58 2.36 23.74
N ALA A 133 -6.85 2.21 22.63
CA ALA A 133 -5.72 3.07 22.33
C ALA A 133 -6.19 4.25 21.47
N SER A 134 -5.97 5.48 21.98
CA SER A 134 -6.22 6.73 21.26
C SER A 134 -5.00 7.66 21.36
N PRO A 135 -4.29 7.96 20.26
CA PRO A 135 -3.29 9.02 20.26
C PRO A 135 -4.00 10.39 20.12
N SER A 136 -3.95 11.23 21.18
CA SER A 136 -4.40 12.63 21.09
C SER A 136 -3.20 13.59 21.20
N PRO A 137 -3.11 14.64 20.36
CA PRO A 137 -2.07 15.66 20.48
C PRO A 137 -2.55 16.82 21.39
N SER A 138 -1.78 17.14 22.43
CA SER A 138 -1.91 18.40 23.17
C SER A 138 -0.71 19.31 22.90
N ALA A 139 -1.00 20.57 22.64
CA ALA A 139 -0.06 21.66 22.36
C ALA A 139 0.51 22.28 23.64
N SER A 140 1.78 22.73 23.61
CA SER A 140 2.31 23.97 24.23
C SER A 140 3.82 24.14 23.94
N SER A 141 4.22 25.37 23.63
CA SER A 141 5.61 25.85 23.43
C SER A 141 6.12 26.58 24.72
N PRO A 142 7.37 27.09 24.82
CA PRO A 142 8.43 26.51 25.65
C PRO A 142 8.98 27.44 26.77
N SER A 143 9.85 26.92 27.66
CA SER A 143 11.16 27.52 28.03
C SER A 143 11.75 26.91 29.32
N ALA A 144 12.92 26.26 29.21
CA ALA A 144 14.17 26.49 29.95
C ALA A 144 15.10 25.25 29.95
N SER A 145 16.41 25.51 29.90
CA SER A 145 17.54 24.67 29.45
C SER A 145 18.19 23.83 30.61
N PRO A 146 19.36 23.16 30.42
CA PRO A 146 19.52 21.79 29.95
C PRO A 146 20.10 20.83 31.02
N SER A 147 19.91 19.52 30.87
CA SER A 147 20.78 18.51 31.50
C SER A 147 21.05 17.35 30.55
N SER A 148 22.32 17.03 30.42
CA SER A 148 22.94 16.12 29.46
C SER A 148 22.67 14.64 29.78
N GLY A 149 21.87 13.99 28.94
CA GLY A 149 21.87 12.54 28.72
C GLY A 149 22.14 12.26 27.23
N PRO A 150 22.45 11.02 26.81
CA PRO A 150 22.72 10.70 25.41
C PRO A 150 21.47 11.00 24.60
N THR A 151 21.50 12.11 23.87
CA THR A 151 20.41 12.60 23.06
C THR A 151 20.17 11.59 21.95
N SER A 152 18.97 11.02 21.90
CA SER A 152 18.44 10.49 20.65
C SER A 152 18.64 11.55 19.57
N PRO A 153 19.19 11.20 18.41
CA PRO A 153 19.48 12.17 17.36
C PRO A 153 18.19 12.88 16.94
N PRO A 154 18.25 14.19 16.62
CA PRO A 154 17.07 14.96 16.28
C PRO A 154 16.35 14.35 15.06
N PRO A 155 15.01 14.49 14.98
CA PRO A 155 14.24 14.06 13.81
C PRO A 155 14.83 14.63 12.51
N GLY A 156 15.40 13.76 11.67
CA GLY A 156 16.07 14.12 10.41
C GLY A 156 17.51 13.59 10.26
N GLU A 157 18.21 13.27 11.35
CA GLU A 157 19.59 12.77 11.26
C GLU A 157 19.69 11.35 10.67
N ALA A 158 18.76 10.46 11.01
CA ALA A 158 18.74 9.08 10.50
C ALA A 158 18.56 9.02 8.96
N LEU A 159 17.79 9.96 8.39
CA LEU A 159 17.55 10.03 6.94
C LEU A 159 18.67 10.75 6.19
N SER A 160 19.44 11.63 6.85
CA SER A 160 20.60 12.29 6.23
C SER A 160 21.66 11.29 5.73
N ARG A 161 21.71 10.11 6.37
CA ARG A 161 22.63 9.01 6.06
C ARG A 161 22.01 7.89 5.22
N VAL A 162 20.83 8.14 4.64
CA VAL A 162 20.16 7.19 3.73
C VAL A 162 20.02 7.80 2.35
N HIS A 163 20.40 7.03 1.33
CA HIS A 163 19.99 7.31 -0.04
C HIS A 163 18.59 6.75 -0.25
N THR A 164 17.69 7.59 -0.76
CA THR A 164 16.28 7.24 -0.90
C THR A 164 15.84 7.47 -2.33
N ALA A 165 15.10 6.50 -2.88
CA ALA A 165 14.48 6.62 -4.18
C ALA A 165 13.07 5.99 -4.16
N GLY A 166 12.21 6.48 -5.04
CA GLY A 166 10.77 6.39 -4.88
C GLY A 166 10.16 7.71 -4.42
N ARG A 167 8.84 7.72 -4.24
CA ARG A 167 8.11 8.88 -3.71
C ARG A 167 7.98 8.76 -2.20
N VAL A 168 8.63 9.66 -1.48
CA VAL A 168 8.73 9.62 -0.02
C VAL A 168 8.47 10.99 0.58
N LYS A 169 7.79 11.07 1.72
CA LYS A 169 7.58 12.33 2.46
C LYS A 169 8.29 12.25 3.80
N ALA A 170 8.97 13.33 4.19
CA ALA A 170 9.50 13.43 5.55
C ALA A 170 8.35 13.46 6.57
N SER A 171 8.53 12.74 7.67
CA SER A 171 7.60 12.70 8.80
C SER A 171 8.40 12.63 10.10
N GLY A 172 8.76 13.78 10.66
CA GLY A 172 9.64 13.83 11.82
C GLY A 172 10.98 13.14 11.56
N SER A 173 11.25 12.02 12.26
CA SER A 173 12.50 11.27 12.17
C SER A 173 12.48 10.18 11.10
N SER A 174 11.34 9.96 10.47
CA SER A 174 11.10 8.91 9.49
C SER A 174 10.65 9.47 8.15
N VAL A 175 10.53 8.59 7.16
CA VAL A 175 9.87 8.88 5.89
C VAL A 175 8.65 8.01 5.71
N GLN A 176 7.62 8.60 5.12
CA GLN A 176 6.38 7.97 4.73
C GLN A 176 6.34 7.71 3.22
N TYR A 177 5.80 6.58 2.82
CA TYR A 177 5.70 6.17 1.41
C TYR A 177 4.57 5.17 1.21
N SER A 178 4.20 4.90 -0.04
CA SER A 178 3.09 3.96 -0.35
C SER A 178 3.26 3.27 -1.71
N TRP A 179 3.88 3.96 -2.67
CA TRP A 179 4.18 3.39 -3.99
C TRP A 179 5.06 2.13 -3.89
N PRO A 180 4.88 1.14 -4.78
CA PRO A 180 5.71 -0.05 -4.81
C PRO A 180 7.16 0.29 -5.17
N GLY A 181 8.11 -0.58 -4.79
CA GLY A 181 9.51 -0.46 -5.21
C GLY A 181 10.30 0.68 -4.59
N VAL A 182 9.71 1.48 -3.69
CA VAL A 182 10.45 2.47 -2.87
C VAL A 182 11.60 1.76 -2.15
N TYR A 183 12.80 2.34 -2.20
CA TYR A 183 13.97 1.74 -1.60
C TYR A 183 14.87 2.72 -0.86
N PHE A 184 15.64 2.15 0.06
CA PHE A 184 16.58 2.85 0.93
C PHE A 184 17.92 2.14 0.88
N GLU A 185 18.99 2.89 0.67
CA GLU A 185 20.36 2.39 0.62
C GLU A 185 21.23 3.10 1.65
N GLY A 186 22.06 2.34 2.34
CA GLY A 186 22.96 2.83 3.39
C GLY A 186 24.29 2.11 3.38
N ARG A 187 25.24 2.67 4.13
CA ARG A 187 26.53 2.05 4.45
C ARG A 187 26.69 1.99 5.95
N PHE A 188 27.30 0.93 6.46
CA PHE A 188 27.62 0.80 7.87
C PHE A 188 28.94 0.05 8.05
N ARG A 189 29.58 0.25 9.20
CA ARG A 189 30.70 -0.58 9.67
C ARG A 189 30.26 -1.33 10.92
N GLY A 190 30.56 -2.63 11.00
CA GLY A 190 30.26 -3.44 12.18
C GLY A 190 29.71 -4.83 11.82
N THR A 191 29.25 -5.57 12.83
CA THR A 191 28.82 -6.97 12.71
C THR A 191 27.32 -7.14 12.46
N GLY A 192 26.59 -6.05 12.32
CA GLY A 192 25.15 -6.07 12.08
C GLY A 192 24.53 -4.70 11.85
N VAL A 193 23.32 -4.71 11.29
CA VAL A 193 22.50 -3.53 10.99
C VAL A 193 21.05 -3.79 11.35
N GLY A 194 20.41 -2.82 12.00
CA GLY A 194 18.99 -2.77 12.28
C GLY A 194 18.27 -1.90 11.25
N ILE A 195 17.12 -2.37 10.79
CA ILE A 195 16.21 -1.68 9.89
C ILE A 195 14.98 -1.25 10.69
N VAL A 196 14.80 0.05 10.90
CA VAL A 196 13.70 0.60 11.69
C VAL A 196 12.47 0.80 10.79
N LEU A 197 11.39 0.07 11.06
CA LEU A 197 10.18 0.08 10.25
C LEU A 197 8.93 0.24 11.10
N ASN A 198 7.91 0.84 10.51
CA ASN A 198 6.53 0.80 10.97
C ASN A 198 5.62 0.56 9.77
N ASP A 199 5.36 -0.72 9.47
CA ASP A 199 4.54 -1.10 8.32
C ASP A 199 3.87 -2.46 8.52
N SER A 200 2.54 -2.47 8.66
CA SER A 200 1.73 -3.69 8.78
C SER A 200 1.12 -4.17 7.46
N ALA A 201 1.41 -3.51 6.33
CA ALA A 201 0.78 -3.75 5.03
C ALA A 201 1.75 -4.20 3.93
N ALA A 202 3.04 -3.86 4.05
CA ALA A 202 4.02 -4.18 3.02
C ALA A 202 5.09 -5.20 3.44
N ASP A 203 5.58 -5.90 2.44
CA ASP A 203 6.69 -6.84 2.48
C ASP A 203 7.93 -6.21 1.87
N TYR A 204 9.08 -6.65 2.34
CA TYR A 204 10.38 -6.05 2.00
C TYR A 204 11.42 -7.11 1.67
N VAL A 205 12.35 -6.77 0.78
CA VAL A 205 13.64 -7.47 0.64
C VAL A 205 14.71 -6.66 1.36
N VAL A 206 15.53 -7.35 2.16
CA VAL A 206 16.76 -6.80 2.75
C VAL A 206 17.95 -7.43 2.04
N GLN A 207 18.83 -6.58 1.53
CA GLN A 207 20.10 -6.96 0.94
C GLN A 207 21.25 -6.38 1.74
N VAL A 208 22.30 -7.17 1.95
CA VAL A 208 23.59 -6.73 2.48
C VAL A 208 24.66 -7.15 1.47
N ASP A 209 25.51 -6.20 1.06
CA ASP A 209 26.55 -6.41 0.05
C ASP A 209 26.04 -7.04 -1.25
N GLY A 210 24.83 -6.63 -1.65
CA GLY A 210 24.14 -7.10 -2.85
C GLY A 210 23.48 -8.47 -2.71
N ALA A 211 23.72 -9.22 -1.63
CA ALA A 211 23.07 -10.49 -1.36
C ALA A 211 21.77 -10.30 -0.57
N THR A 212 20.69 -10.96 -0.99
CA THR A 212 19.45 -10.98 -0.19
C THR A 212 19.66 -11.80 1.08
N VAL A 213 19.48 -11.16 2.23
CA VAL A 213 19.68 -11.77 3.55
C VAL A 213 18.38 -11.99 4.32
N ALA A 214 17.30 -11.27 3.96
CA ALA A 214 15.99 -11.47 4.56
C ALA A 214 14.85 -11.04 3.63
N THR A 215 13.69 -11.66 3.82
CA THR A 215 12.40 -11.12 3.40
C THR A 215 11.61 -10.79 4.66
N LEU A 216 11.13 -9.55 4.77
CA LEU A 216 10.29 -9.12 5.89
C LEU A 216 8.84 -9.13 5.42
N VAL A 217 7.98 -9.75 6.22
CA VAL A 217 6.55 -9.93 5.91
C VAL A 217 5.76 -9.07 6.88
N THR A 218 5.11 -8.01 6.39
CA THR A 218 4.29 -7.05 7.19
C THR A 218 4.88 -6.78 8.58
N PRO A 219 6.08 -6.17 8.65
CA PRO A 219 6.93 -6.18 9.86
C PRO A 219 6.34 -5.49 11.10
N GLY A 220 5.33 -4.64 10.93
CA GLY A 220 4.76 -3.78 11.98
C GLY A 220 5.77 -2.73 12.46
N GLN A 221 5.55 -2.19 13.66
CA GLN A 221 6.50 -1.31 14.33
C GLN A 221 7.63 -2.15 14.96
N THR A 222 8.84 -2.02 14.44
CA THR A 222 9.96 -2.90 14.83
C THR A 222 11.31 -2.35 14.39
N THR A 223 12.39 -2.90 14.97
CA THR A 223 13.73 -2.86 14.37
C THR A 223 14.12 -4.28 13.99
N ARG A 224 14.21 -4.56 12.67
CA ARG A 224 14.66 -5.87 12.18
C ARG A 224 16.17 -5.89 12.09
N TRP A 225 16.80 -6.80 12.82
CA TRP A 225 18.25 -6.92 12.86
C TRP A 225 18.77 -7.98 11.89
N VAL A 226 19.79 -7.61 11.12
CA VAL A 226 20.70 -8.53 10.43
C VAL A 226 21.98 -8.56 11.26
N THR A 227 22.39 -9.72 11.74
CA THR A 227 23.56 -9.90 12.61
C THR A 227 24.47 -11.02 12.07
N GLY A 228 25.61 -11.25 12.73
CA GLY A 228 26.54 -12.32 12.34
C GLY A 228 27.39 -11.98 11.12
N LEU A 229 27.48 -10.69 10.77
CA LEU A 229 28.35 -10.21 9.70
C LEU A 229 29.79 -10.10 10.20
N SER A 230 30.74 -10.17 9.27
CA SER A 230 32.14 -9.83 9.56
C SER A 230 32.24 -8.41 10.11
N ASN A 231 33.21 -8.11 10.96
CA ASN A 231 33.44 -6.74 11.39
C ASN A 231 34.15 -5.93 10.29
N ALA A 232 33.39 -5.48 9.29
CA ALA A 232 33.88 -4.75 8.13
C ALA A 232 32.94 -3.61 7.77
N GLU A 233 33.25 -2.91 6.67
CA GLU A 233 32.28 -2.04 6.03
C GLU A 233 31.34 -2.85 5.14
N HIS A 234 30.05 -2.52 5.19
CA HIS A 234 28.97 -3.18 4.49
C HIS A 234 28.03 -2.14 3.85
N THR A 235 27.37 -2.56 2.77
CA THR A 235 26.21 -1.88 2.18
C THR A 235 24.93 -2.56 2.62
N VAL A 236 23.86 -1.78 2.78
CA VAL A 236 22.51 -2.30 3.06
C VAL A 236 21.51 -1.67 2.12
N ARG A 237 20.58 -2.48 1.61
CA ARG A 237 19.47 -2.04 0.77
C ARG A 237 18.17 -2.66 1.27
N LEU A 238 17.16 -1.82 1.49
CA LEU A 238 15.79 -2.21 1.79
C LEU A 238 14.89 -1.81 0.64
N VAL A 239 14.06 -2.72 0.14
CA VAL A 239 13.12 -2.44 -0.97
C VAL A 239 11.72 -2.93 -0.64
N LYS A 240 10.73 -2.06 -0.80
CA LYS A 240 9.30 -2.42 -0.70
C LYS A 240 8.88 -3.28 -1.89
N ARG A 241 8.32 -4.46 -1.62
CA ARG A 241 8.02 -5.48 -2.63
C ARG A 241 6.64 -5.34 -3.26
N ASN A 242 5.59 -5.24 -2.44
CA ASN A 242 4.21 -5.29 -2.88
C ASN A 242 3.54 -3.90 -2.91
N GLU A 243 2.40 -3.86 -3.55
CA GLU A 243 1.48 -2.72 -3.50
C GLU A 243 0.78 -2.65 -2.13
N SER A 244 0.56 -1.43 -1.64
CA SER A 244 -0.23 -1.17 -0.43
C SER A 244 -0.94 0.19 -0.54
N PRO A 245 -1.73 0.44 -1.60
CA PRO A 245 -2.27 1.76 -1.92
C PRO A 245 -3.25 2.32 -0.88
N TRP A 246 -3.72 1.49 0.05
CA TRP A 246 -4.60 1.84 1.18
C TRP A 246 -3.84 2.17 2.47
N SER A 247 -2.52 1.98 2.53
CA SER A 247 -1.72 2.17 3.74
C SER A 247 -0.51 3.07 3.50
N THR A 248 -0.02 3.67 4.59
CA THR A 248 1.24 4.43 4.61
C THR A 248 2.31 3.58 5.27
N SER A 249 3.37 3.29 4.53
CA SER A 249 4.60 2.68 5.04
C SER A 249 5.47 3.73 5.70
N GLU A 250 6.19 3.37 6.76
CA GLU A 250 7.13 4.26 7.43
C GLU A 250 8.50 3.60 7.67
N PHE A 251 9.58 4.34 7.38
CA PHE A 251 10.96 3.90 7.57
C PHE A 251 11.72 4.91 8.43
N GLY A 252 12.26 4.45 9.56
CA GLY A 252 12.96 5.26 10.55
C GLY A 252 14.48 5.33 10.36
N GLY A 253 15.04 4.67 9.35
CA GLY A 253 16.48 4.64 9.09
C GLY A 253 17.15 3.31 9.39
N PHE A 254 18.46 3.28 9.14
CA PHE A 254 19.35 2.18 9.53
C PHE A 254 20.04 2.51 10.86
N VAL A 255 20.26 1.50 11.70
CA VAL A 255 21.03 1.59 12.94
C VAL A 255 22.11 0.52 12.95
N ALA A 256 23.33 0.83 13.42
CA ALA A 256 24.39 -0.17 13.51
C ALA A 256 24.23 -1.01 14.78
N ALA A 257 24.67 -2.26 14.74
CA ALA A 257 24.81 -3.08 15.95
C ALA A 257 25.81 -2.43 16.93
N PRO A 258 25.76 -2.75 18.24
CA PRO A 258 26.70 -2.20 19.22
C PRO A 258 28.17 -2.35 18.78
N GLY A 259 28.93 -1.26 18.88
CA GLY A 259 30.32 -1.19 18.40
C GLY A 259 30.47 -0.88 16.90
N GLY A 260 29.37 -0.80 16.15
CA GLY A 260 29.34 -0.35 14.76
C GLY A 260 28.96 1.12 14.59
N ALA A 261 28.94 1.58 13.34
CA ALA A 261 28.53 2.92 12.96
C ALA A 261 27.83 2.95 11.60
N ILE A 262 26.79 3.78 11.47
CA ILE A 262 26.22 4.14 10.17
C ILE A 262 27.14 5.16 9.50
N LEU A 263 27.52 4.90 8.25
CA LEU A 263 28.43 5.72 7.47
C LEU A 263 27.66 6.70 6.58
N THR A 264 28.39 7.54 5.84
CA THR A 264 27.80 8.42 4.83
C THR A 264 27.02 7.61 3.79
N LYS A 265 25.84 8.10 3.41
CA LYS A 265 25.00 7.47 2.40
C LYS A 265 25.74 7.28 1.06
N PRO A 266 25.34 6.28 0.26
CA PRO A 266 25.72 6.23 -1.15
C PRO A 266 25.36 7.54 -1.88
N ALA A 267 26.16 7.90 -2.88
CA ALA A 267 25.84 9.03 -3.75
C ALA A 267 24.57 8.71 -4.57
N ALA A 268 23.72 9.71 -4.76
CA ALA A 268 22.58 9.59 -5.66
C ALA A 268 23.06 9.31 -7.08
N ARG A 269 22.30 8.51 -7.82
CA ARG A 269 22.64 8.19 -9.21
C ARG A 269 22.28 9.39 -10.10
N SER A 270 23.14 9.70 -11.07
CA SER A 270 22.89 10.80 -12.02
C SER A 270 21.76 10.47 -13.01
N ARG A 271 21.53 9.19 -13.26
CA ARG A 271 20.47 8.66 -14.12
C ARG A 271 19.22 8.41 -13.30
N GLN A 272 18.08 8.87 -13.79
CA GLN A 272 16.77 8.74 -13.15
C GLN A 272 15.74 8.25 -14.16
N ILE A 273 14.98 7.22 -13.78
CA ILE A 273 13.93 6.62 -14.62
C ILE A 273 12.62 6.54 -13.85
N GLU A 274 11.53 7.05 -14.42
CA GLU A 274 10.19 6.84 -13.88
C GLU A 274 9.44 5.81 -14.71
N PHE A 275 8.93 4.77 -14.06
CA PHE A 275 8.01 3.81 -14.65
C PHE A 275 6.60 4.06 -14.11
N ILE A 276 5.67 4.28 -15.02
CA ILE A 276 4.27 4.59 -14.76
C ILE A 276 3.46 3.43 -15.34
N GLY A 277 2.63 2.78 -14.53
CA GLY A 277 1.77 1.75 -15.09
C GLY A 277 0.82 1.05 -14.14
N ASP A 278 0.35 -0.09 -14.61
CA ASP A 278 -0.57 -0.97 -13.91
C ASP A 278 0.17 -2.14 -13.21
N SER A 279 -0.53 -3.27 -13.07
CA SER A 279 -0.05 -4.49 -12.42
C SER A 279 1.21 -5.09 -13.05
N LEU A 280 1.45 -4.91 -14.36
CA LEU A 280 2.73 -5.31 -14.96
C LEU A 280 3.86 -4.47 -14.40
N THR A 281 3.68 -3.16 -14.25
CA THR A 281 4.76 -2.28 -13.77
C THR A 281 5.06 -2.50 -12.29
N ALA A 282 4.05 -2.87 -11.50
CA ALA A 282 4.20 -3.25 -10.11
C ALA A 282 4.82 -4.65 -9.88
N GLY A 283 4.79 -5.54 -10.88
CA GLY A 283 5.22 -6.92 -10.71
C GLY A 283 4.21 -7.80 -9.96
N TYR A 284 2.92 -7.58 -10.21
CA TYR A 284 1.81 -8.32 -9.59
C TYR A 284 2.01 -9.83 -9.68
N GLY A 285 2.15 -10.48 -8.51
CA GLY A 285 2.25 -11.94 -8.40
C GLY A 285 3.40 -12.58 -9.18
N ASN A 286 4.44 -11.83 -9.53
CA ASN A 286 5.47 -12.27 -10.47
C ASN A 286 6.37 -13.40 -9.94
N THR A 287 6.46 -13.57 -8.63
CA THR A 287 7.23 -14.66 -8.00
C THR A 287 6.37 -15.87 -7.65
N SER A 288 5.10 -15.87 -8.05
CA SER A 288 4.21 -17.01 -7.80
C SER A 288 4.63 -18.21 -8.63
N THR A 289 4.43 -19.40 -8.06
CA THR A 289 4.53 -20.68 -8.76
C THR A 289 3.16 -21.21 -9.21
N SER A 290 2.10 -20.41 -9.02
CA SER A 290 0.71 -20.72 -9.38
C SER A 290 0.04 -19.50 -10.00
N ARG A 291 -0.84 -19.74 -10.98
CA ARG A 291 -1.75 -18.70 -11.50
C ARG A 291 -2.93 -18.44 -10.56
N ASP A 292 -3.37 -19.45 -9.83
CA ASP A 292 -4.48 -19.29 -8.88
C ASP A 292 -3.91 -18.82 -7.54
N CYS A 293 -4.23 -17.58 -7.17
CA CYS A 293 -3.71 -16.92 -5.97
C CYS A 293 -4.84 -16.26 -5.18
N THR A 294 -4.85 -16.44 -3.86
CA THR A 294 -5.64 -15.59 -2.97
C THR A 294 -5.07 -14.16 -2.94
N GLY A 295 -5.83 -13.20 -2.40
CA GLY A 295 -5.34 -11.83 -2.22
C GLY A 295 -4.04 -11.76 -1.39
N ASP A 296 -3.94 -12.59 -0.35
CA ASP A 296 -2.71 -12.72 0.43
C ASP A 296 -1.56 -13.29 -0.41
N GLN A 297 -1.80 -14.35 -1.16
CA GLN A 297 -0.77 -14.94 -2.04
C GLN A 297 -0.29 -13.94 -3.08
N VAL A 298 -1.16 -13.13 -3.66
CA VAL A 298 -0.78 -12.02 -4.56
C VAL A 298 0.17 -11.07 -3.84
N ASN A 299 -0.15 -10.62 -2.63
CA ASN A 299 0.72 -9.73 -1.87
C ASN A 299 2.09 -10.37 -1.61
N ARG A 300 2.13 -11.63 -1.15
CA ARG A 300 3.39 -12.32 -0.80
C ARG A 300 4.25 -12.66 -2.01
N THR A 301 3.63 -12.85 -3.17
CA THR A 301 4.32 -13.21 -4.42
C THR A 301 4.55 -12.03 -5.36
N THR A 302 4.05 -10.84 -5.03
CA THR A 302 4.43 -9.60 -5.73
C THR A 302 5.82 -9.19 -5.28
N ASN A 303 6.72 -8.94 -6.24
CA ASN A 303 8.03 -8.41 -5.94
C ASN A 303 8.45 -7.36 -7.00
N THR A 304 8.28 -6.10 -6.63
CA THR A 304 8.64 -4.96 -7.49
C THR A 304 10.15 -4.88 -7.78
N ASP A 305 11.01 -5.36 -6.87
CA ASP A 305 12.47 -5.31 -7.07
C ASP A 305 12.96 -6.24 -8.20
N VAL A 306 12.09 -7.17 -8.65
CA VAL A 306 12.31 -8.01 -9.83
C VAL A 306 11.34 -7.70 -10.98
N SER A 307 10.62 -6.57 -10.91
CA SER A 307 9.83 -6.09 -12.04
C SER A 307 10.75 -5.55 -13.15
N TYR A 308 10.25 -5.51 -14.39
CA TYR A 308 11.05 -5.10 -15.54
C TYR A 308 11.65 -3.69 -15.37
N GLY A 309 10.91 -2.79 -14.71
CA GLY A 309 11.37 -1.42 -14.45
C GLY A 309 12.56 -1.36 -13.50
N ALA A 310 12.48 -2.09 -12.38
CA ALA A 310 13.59 -2.18 -11.42
C ALA A 310 14.82 -2.87 -12.05
N LEU A 311 14.61 -3.93 -12.83
CA LEU A 311 15.69 -4.64 -13.53
C LEU A 311 16.41 -3.75 -14.56
N VAL A 312 15.66 -2.99 -15.36
CA VAL A 312 16.21 -2.04 -16.35
C VAL A 312 17.01 -0.94 -15.64
N ALA A 313 16.44 -0.32 -14.61
CA ALA A 313 17.12 0.74 -13.87
C ALA A 313 18.42 0.25 -13.22
N ARG A 314 18.43 -0.96 -12.66
CA ARG A 314 19.64 -1.56 -12.07
C ARG A 314 20.75 -1.76 -13.09
N ARG A 315 20.42 -2.30 -14.28
CA ARG A 315 21.41 -2.48 -15.37
C ARG A 315 22.00 -1.17 -15.86
N LEU A 316 21.22 -0.10 -15.80
CA LEU A 316 21.62 1.22 -16.24
C LEU A 316 22.26 2.06 -15.12
N SER A 317 22.41 1.48 -13.91
CA SER A 317 22.87 2.21 -12.72
C SER A 317 22.08 3.51 -12.51
N ALA A 318 20.76 3.44 -12.65
CA ALA A 318 19.84 4.55 -12.48
C ALA A 318 19.02 4.42 -11.20
N ASP A 319 18.73 5.57 -10.57
CA ASP A 319 17.66 5.60 -9.57
C ASP A 319 16.31 5.48 -10.28
N TYR A 320 15.34 4.86 -9.62
CA TYR A 320 14.02 4.66 -10.22
C TYR A 320 12.86 5.04 -9.31
N GLN A 321 11.73 5.37 -9.94
CA GLN A 321 10.42 5.37 -9.32
C GLN A 321 9.50 4.39 -10.06
N ILE A 322 8.91 3.44 -9.34
CA ILE A 322 7.83 2.58 -9.84
C ILE A 322 6.50 3.16 -9.34
N ASN A 323 5.89 4.00 -10.16
CA ASN A 323 4.60 4.61 -9.87
C ASN A 323 3.52 3.74 -10.51
N ALA A 324 3.26 2.59 -9.90
CA ALA A 324 2.31 1.61 -10.41
C ALA A 324 1.13 1.37 -9.46
N PHE A 325 -0.04 1.09 -10.04
CA PHE A 325 -1.24 0.72 -9.30
C PHE A 325 -2.04 -0.33 -10.08
N SER A 326 -2.02 -1.56 -9.59
CA SER A 326 -2.73 -2.71 -10.17
C SER A 326 -4.22 -2.43 -10.35
N GLY A 327 -4.77 -2.92 -11.48
CA GLY A 327 -6.17 -2.77 -11.84
C GLY A 327 -6.58 -1.39 -12.36
N ARG A 328 -5.73 -0.35 -12.25
CA ARG A 328 -6.04 0.99 -12.75
C ARG A 328 -5.74 1.12 -14.25
N GLY A 329 -6.62 1.80 -14.97
CA GLY A 329 -6.42 2.15 -16.38
C GLY A 329 -6.35 3.66 -16.59
N MET A 330 -6.29 4.07 -17.86
CA MET A 330 -6.21 5.48 -18.22
C MET A 330 -7.56 6.19 -18.09
N VAL A 331 -8.66 5.51 -18.44
CA VAL A 331 -10.04 6.03 -18.35
C VAL A 331 -11.02 4.99 -17.78
N ARG A 332 -10.66 3.71 -17.81
CA ARG A 332 -11.44 2.60 -17.31
C ARG A 332 -10.55 1.63 -16.55
N ASN A 333 -10.98 1.21 -15.37
CA ASN A 333 -10.25 0.22 -14.57
C ASN A 333 -10.71 -1.21 -14.92
N TYR A 334 -9.99 -2.20 -14.37
CA TYR A 334 -10.25 -3.60 -14.64
C TYR A 334 -11.73 -3.93 -14.40
N ASN A 335 -12.37 -4.48 -15.42
CA ASN A 335 -13.79 -4.84 -15.39
C ASN A 335 -14.77 -3.70 -15.03
N GLY A 336 -14.42 -2.44 -15.31
CA GLY A 336 -15.26 -1.29 -14.99
C GLY A 336 -15.33 -0.96 -13.49
N SER A 337 -14.39 -1.48 -12.70
CA SER A 337 -14.33 -1.23 -11.24
C SER A 337 -14.07 0.23 -10.88
N ASP A 338 -14.51 0.63 -9.69
CA ASP A 338 -14.33 1.98 -9.12
C ASP A 338 -14.61 3.13 -10.11
N PRO A 339 -15.82 3.19 -10.70
CA PRO A 339 -16.18 4.25 -11.62
C PRO A 339 -16.00 5.63 -10.96
N GLY A 340 -15.46 6.58 -11.72
CA GLY A 340 -15.14 7.93 -11.22
C GLY A 340 -13.69 8.12 -10.73
N THR A 341 -12.90 7.05 -10.69
CA THR A 341 -11.45 7.13 -10.47
C THR A 341 -10.69 6.35 -11.53
N ASP A 342 -9.48 6.77 -11.84
CA ASP A 342 -8.57 6.10 -12.76
C ASP A 342 -7.12 6.32 -12.33
N TYR A 343 -6.13 5.78 -13.05
CA TYR A 343 -4.73 5.94 -12.69
C TYR A 343 -4.33 7.42 -12.52
N ARG A 344 -4.85 8.32 -13.36
CA ARG A 344 -4.52 9.75 -13.34
C ARG A 344 -5.00 10.43 -12.06
N THR A 345 -6.04 9.91 -11.40
CA THR A 345 -6.51 10.36 -10.07
C THR A 345 -5.43 10.24 -8.99
N TYR A 346 -4.53 9.26 -9.13
CA TYR A 346 -3.50 8.93 -8.14
C TYR A 346 -2.11 9.40 -8.55
N TYR A 347 -1.86 9.60 -9.85
CA TYR A 347 -0.52 9.89 -10.36
C TYR A 347 0.18 11.08 -9.70
N ASP A 348 -0.53 12.11 -9.26
CA ASP A 348 0.15 13.26 -8.65
C ASP A 348 0.55 13.00 -7.20
N ARG A 349 0.05 11.96 -6.54
CA ARG A 349 0.21 11.77 -5.10
C ARG A 349 1.60 11.28 -4.72
N ALA A 350 2.11 11.76 -3.60
CA ALA A 350 3.27 11.14 -2.96
C ALA A 350 2.81 9.92 -2.15
N LEU A 351 1.70 10.05 -1.41
CA LEU A 351 1.02 8.95 -0.72
C LEU A 351 -0.31 8.60 -1.40
N LEU A 352 -0.42 7.38 -1.93
CA LEU A 352 -1.59 6.89 -2.67
C LEU A 352 -2.90 7.03 -1.88
N ASN A 353 -2.85 6.74 -0.58
CA ASN A 353 -3.97 6.76 0.35
C ASN A 353 -4.32 8.17 0.88
N VAL A 354 -3.62 9.23 0.47
CA VAL A 354 -3.89 10.61 0.92
C VAL A 354 -4.43 11.43 -0.26
N PRO A 355 -5.77 11.63 -0.35
CA PRO A 355 -6.37 12.44 -1.40
C PRO A 355 -5.82 13.87 -1.41
N GLY A 356 -5.55 14.40 -2.61
CA GLY A 356 -5.02 15.76 -2.81
C GLY A 356 -3.54 15.93 -2.46
N ASP A 357 -2.87 14.89 -1.97
CA ASP A 357 -1.41 14.92 -1.78
C ASP A 357 -0.70 15.10 -3.13
N VAL A 358 0.45 15.78 -3.13
CA VAL A 358 1.20 16.10 -4.35
C VAL A 358 2.68 15.77 -4.16
N TRP A 359 3.21 14.99 -5.09
CA TRP A 359 4.62 14.74 -5.28
C TRP A 359 5.15 15.68 -6.35
N ASN A 360 6.09 16.56 -6.02
CA ASN A 360 6.82 17.39 -7.00
C ASN A 360 8.16 17.89 -6.41
N PRO A 361 9.11 17.00 -6.09
CA PRO A 361 10.40 17.43 -5.57
C PRO A 361 11.27 18.03 -6.68
N ASP A 362 12.15 18.96 -6.33
CA ASP A 362 13.13 19.51 -7.28
C ASP A 362 14.22 18.53 -7.66
N THR A 363 14.46 17.53 -6.81
CA THR A 363 15.51 16.52 -6.97
C THR A 363 15.17 15.39 -7.95
N TRP A 364 13.91 15.28 -8.38
CA TRP A 364 13.47 14.27 -9.35
C TRP A 364 13.22 14.90 -10.72
N ARG A 365 14.13 14.65 -11.65
CA ARG A 365 14.13 15.12 -13.04
C ARG A 365 14.54 13.95 -13.95
N PRO A 366 13.65 12.96 -14.16
CA PRO A 366 13.98 11.76 -14.91
C PRO A 366 14.34 12.09 -16.36
N GLN A 367 15.44 11.51 -16.84
CA GLN A 367 15.78 11.60 -18.27
C GLN A 367 14.91 10.65 -19.11
N LEU A 368 14.38 9.59 -18.49
CA LEU A 368 13.47 8.63 -19.11
C LEU A 368 12.21 8.44 -18.27
N VAL A 369 11.05 8.58 -18.91
CA VAL A 369 9.74 8.21 -18.34
C VAL A 369 9.11 7.14 -19.22
N VAL A 370 8.63 6.06 -18.62
CA VAL A 370 8.04 4.91 -19.32
C VAL A 370 6.59 4.78 -18.88
N VAL A 371 5.65 4.73 -19.83
CA VAL A 371 4.21 4.68 -19.55
C VAL A 371 3.62 3.40 -20.14
N TYR A 372 3.13 2.51 -19.29
CA TYR A 372 2.42 1.30 -19.65
C TYR A 372 1.03 1.28 -18.98
N LEU A 373 0.02 1.78 -19.69
CA LEU A 373 -1.37 1.86 -19.23
C LEU A 373 -2.30 1.56 -20.40
N GLY A 374 -3.27 0.68 -20.20
CA GLY A 374 -4.22 0.29 -21.25
C GLY A 374 -4.75 -1.12 -21.07
N THR A 375 -4.01 -1.98 -20.36
CA THR A 375 -4.46 -3.35 -20.07
C THR A 375 -5.85 -3.33 -19.45
N ASN A 376 -6.03 -2.56 -18.38
CA ASN A 376 -7.26 -2.53 -17.60
C ASN A 376 -8.42 -1.82 -18.30
N ASP A 377 -8.12 -0.94 -19.24
CA ASP A 377 -9.13 -0.29 -20.07
C ASP A 377 -9.79 -1.31 -21.00
N PHE A 378 -9.01 -2.24 -21.58
CA PHE A 378 -9.45 -3.07 -22.71
C PHE A 378 -9.40 -4.60 -22.49
N SER A 379 -8.91 -5.09 -21.35
CA SER A 379 -8.75 -6.55 -21.11
C SER A 379 -10.05 -7.29 -20.86
N THR A 380 -11.15 -6.58 -20.62
CA THR A 380 -12.47 -7.16 -20.39
C THR A 380 -13.52 -6.51 -21.28
N ALA A 381 -14.60 -7.24 -21.54
CA ALA A 381 -15.79 -6.66 -22.16
C ALA A 381 -16.36 -5.51 -21.30
N LEU A 382 -17.08 -4.61 -21.97
CA LEU A 382 -17.88 -3.58 -21.30
C LEU A 382 -19.09 -4.23 -20.63
N ASN A 383 -19.32 -3.90 -19.36
CA ASN A 383 -20.49 -4.33 -18.62
C ASN A 383 -21.70 -3.41 -18.90
N PRO A 384 -22.94 -3.94 -18.80
CA PRO A 384 -24.13 -3.10 -18.82
C PRO A 384 -24.05 -1.99 -17.76
N GLY A 385 -24.37 -0.75 -18.16
CA GLY A 385 -24.36 0.42 -17.28
C GLY A 385 -23.04 1.20 -17.26
N GLU A 386 -21.98 0.69 -17.90
CA GLU A 386 -20.79 1.50 -18.14
C GLU A 386 -21.07 2.62 -19.16
N PRO A 387 -20.44 3.80 -19.05
CA PRO A 387 -20.74 4.97 -19.88
C PRO A 387 -20.14 4.89 -21.30
N TRP A 388 -19.69 3.70 -21.72
CA TRP A 388 -18.85 3.52 -22.89
C TRP A 388 -19.52 2.64 -23.94
N THR A 389 -19.28 2.96 -25.21
CA THR A 389 -19.26 1.99 -26.30
C THR A 389 -17.81 1.61 -26.57
N ALA A 390 -17.57 0.56 -27.35
CA ALA A 390 -16.20 0.19 -27.74
C ALA A 390 -15.47 1.37 -28.43
N GLU A 391 -16.18 2.07 -29.32
CA GLU A 391 -15.66 3.22 -30.05
C GLU A 391 -15.40 4.43 -29.13
N SER A 392 -16.35 4.75 -28.23
CA SER A 392 -16.18 5.90 -27.33
C SER A 392 -15.10 5.64 -26.29
N LEU A 393 -14.91 4.40 -25.85
CA LEU A 393 -13.81 4.00 -24.96
C LEU A 393 -12.45 4.24 -25.63
N VAL A 394 -12.28 3.80 -26.89
CA VAL A 394 -11.03 4.01 -27.64
C VAL A 394 -10.73 5.51 -27.82
N ALA A 395 -11.74 6.30 -28.17
CA ALA A 395 -11.59 7.74 -28.31
C ALA A 395 -11.21 8.43 -26.99
N ALA A 396 -11.91 8.10 -25.90
CA ALA A 396 -11.63 8.63 -24.57
C ALA A 396 -10.23 8.24 -24.08
N TYR A 397 -9.83 6.97 -24.29
CA TYR A 397 -8.50 6.47 -23.96
C TYR A 397 -7.41 7.24 -24.69
N ARG A 398 -7.51 7.41 -26.03
CA ARG A 398 -6.50 8.14 -26.81
C ARG A 398 -6.35 9.60 -26.34
N ALA A 399 -7.48 10.29 -26.15
CA ALA A 399 -7.48 11.67 -25.68
C ALA A 399 -6.86 11.80 -24.27
N ALA A 400 -7.21 10.88 -23.37
CA ALA A 400 -6.67 10.83 -22.01
C ALA A 400 -5.18 10.52 -21.99
N TYR A 401 -4.73 9.53 -22.77
CA TYR A 401 -3.33 9.14 -22.86
C TYR A 401 -2.49 10.29 -23.45
N GLY A 402 -2.94 10.90 -24.55
CA GLY A 402 -2.26 12.06 -25.14
C GLY A 402 -2.15 13.25 -24.18
N SER A 403 -3.24 13.57 -23.47
CA SER A 403 -3.25 14.59 -22.41
C SER A 403 -2.28 14.25 -21.27
N PHE A 404 -2.19 12.97 -20.90
CA PHE A 404 -1.28 12.52 -19.86
C PHE A 404 0.19 12.64 -20.30
N LEU A 405 0.53 12.30 -21.54
CA LEU A 405 1.88 12.53 -22.08
C LEU A 405 2.23 14.02 -22.13
N GLN A 406 1.28 14.89 -22.51
CA GLN A 406 1.47 16.34 -22.44
C GLN A 406 1.73 16.82 -21.01
N LYS A 407 0.98 16.28 -20.02
CA LYS A 407 1.20 16.59 -18.61
C LYS A 407 2.62 16.22 -18.17
N LEU A 408 3.11 15.04 -18.53
CA LEU A 408 4.48 14.59 -18.23
C LEU A 408 5.52 15.50 -18.90
N ARG A 409 5.29 15.89 -20.17
CA ARG A 409 6.15 16.85 -20.88
C ARG A 409 6.21 18.20 -20.17
N THR A 410 5.07 18.74 -19.73
CA THR A 410 5.02 19.99 -18.97
C THR A 410 5.75 19.87 -17.63
N ARG A 411 5.62 18.73 -16.97
CA ARG A 411 6.22 18.47 -15.66
C ARG A 411 7.73 18.33 -15.70
N TYR A 412 8.27 17.60 -16.69
CA TYR A 412 9.70 17.26 -16.73
C TYR A 412 10.50 18.05 -17.78
N GLY A 413 9.83 18.83 -18.61
CA GLY A 413 10.46 19.69 -19.61
C GLY A 413 10.87 18.92 -20.87
N THR A 414 11.42 19.65 -21.84
CA THR A 414 11.66 19.16 -23.22
C THR A 414 12.81 18.16 -23.34
N ASN A 415 13.66 17.99 -22.33
CA ASN A 415 14.81 17.09 -22.38
C ASN A 415 14.48 15.65 -21.98
N THR A 416 13.40 15.43 -21.23
CA THR A 416 12.96 14.08 -20.86
C THR A 416 12.49 13.29 -22.07
N THR A 417 12.97 12.06 -22.25
CA THR A 417 12.41 11.13 -23.23
C THR A 417 11.24 10.40 -22.58
N ILE A 418 10.09 10.39 -23.26
CA ILE A 418 8.89 9.70 -22.78
C ILE A 418 8.65 8.52 -23.71
N VAL A 419 8.68 7.31 -23.16
CA VAL A 419 8.37 6.08 -23.90
C VAL A 419 6.96 5.64 -23.55
N ALA A 420 6.06 5.69 -24.52
CA ALA A 420 4.73 5.14 -24.42
C ALA A 420 4.76 3.68 -24.91
N VAL A 421 4.41 2.75 -24.02
CA VAL A 421 4.42 1.33 -24.28
C VAL A 421 3.04 0.88 -24.73
N GLY A 422 2.96 0.28 -25.92
CA GLY A 422 1.74 -0.33 -26.45
C GLY A 422 1.79 -1.86 -26.39
N ALA A 423 0.69 -2.48 -25.98
CA ALA A 423 0.49 -3.93 -26.03
C ALA A 423 -0.90 -4.25 -26.61
N SER A 424 -1.12 -5.46 -27.09
CA SER A 424 -2.48 -5.88 -27.51
C SER A 424 -3.45 -5.83 -26.31
N PRO A 425 -4.69 -5.33 -26.47
CA PRO A 425 -5.32 -4.87 -27.71
C PRO A 425 -5.17 -3.36 -28.01
N PHE A 426 -4.43 -2.61 -27.19
CA PHE A 426 -4.37 -1.14 -27.24
C PHE A 426 -3.14 -0.57 -27.97
N ALA A 427 -2.32 -1.43 -28.58
CA ALA A 427 -1.05 -1.08 -29.22
C ALA A 427 -1.20 0.00 -30.29
N ASP A 428 -2.25 -0.08 -31.11
CA ASP A 428 -2.49 0.88 -32.19
C ASP A 428 -2.94 2.24 -31.66
N SER A 429 -3.78 2.27 -30.62
CA SER A 429 -4.18 3.51 -29.94
C SER A 429 -2.97 4.26 -29.38
N VAL A 430 -2.05 3.56 -28.73
CA VAL A 430 -0.81 4.18 -28.20
C VAL A 430 0.09 4.65 -29.33
N ARG A 431 0.23 3.86 -30.41
CA ARG A 431 1.02 4.25 -31.58
C ARG A 431 0.48 5.54 -32.21
N GLN A 432 -0.83 5.65 -32.36
CA GLN A 432 -1.49 6.85 -32.89
C GLN A 432 -1.28 8.06 -31.98
N VAL A 433 -1.41 7.90 -30.66
CA VAL A 433 -1.11 8.97 -29.70
C VAL A 433 0.34 9.45 -29.83
N VAL A 434 1.31 8.53 -29.93
CA VAL A 434 2.72 8.92 -30.14
C VAL A 434 2.90 9.67 -31.46
N GLN A 435 2.29 9.20 -32.56
CA GLN A 435 2.35 9.87 -33.86
C GLN A 435 1.78 11.30 -33.80
N GLU A 436 0.66 11.49 -33.10
CA GLU A 436 0.07 12.82 -32.89
C GLU A 436 1.00 13.73 -32.09
N ARG A 437 1.60 13.23 -31.01
CA ARG A 437 2.58 13.99 -30.19
C ARG A 437 3.81 14.39 -31.00
N THR A 438 4.36 13.47 -31.79
CA THR A 438 5.51 13.76 -32.66
C THR A 438 5.15 14.74 -33.76
N SER A 439 3.98 14.60 -34.38
CA SER A 439 3.50 15.54 -35.41
C SER A 439 3.24 16.93 -34.86
N ALA A 440 2.88 17.04 -33.58
CA ALA A 440 2.78 18.30 -32.84
C ALA A 440 4.14 18.87 -32.37
N GLY A 441 5.26 18.27 -32.78
CA GLY A 441 6.62 18.77 -32.52
C GLY A 441 7.36 18.12 -31.35
N ASP A 442 6.74 17.18 -30.62
CA ASP A 442 7.38 16.48 -29.51
C ASP A 442 8.08 15.20 -29.98
N SER A 443 9.27 15.36 -30.56
CA SER A 443 10.09 14.26 -31.12
C SER A 443 10.70 13.33 -30.05
N ARG A 444 10.60 13.69 -28.77
CA ARG A 444 11.10 12.89 -27.63
C ARG A 444 10.01 12.04 -26.97
N VAL A 445 8.82 11.97 -27.56
CA VAL A 445 7.85 10.90 -27.28
C VAL A 445 8.14 9.74 -28.23
N ARG A 446 8.35 8.54 -27.68
CA ARG A 446 8.74 7.34 -28.42
C ARG A 446 7.75 6.22 -28.15
N TYR A 447 7.44 5.46 -29.19
CA TYR A 447 6.63 4.25 -29.07
C TYR A 447 7.54 3.05 -28.85
N TRP A 448 7.16 2.17 -27.93
CA TRP A 448 7.73 0.83 -27.83
C TRP A 448 6.61 -0.20 -27.79
N ALA A 449 6.70 -1.23 -28.63
CA ALA A 449 5.75 -2.33 -28.62
C ALA A 449 6.21 -3.39 -27.62
N LEU A 450 5.38 -3.69 -26.63
CA LEU A 450 5.57 -4.86 -25.78
C LEU A 450 5.15 -6.10 -26.55
N ASP A 451 6.14 -6.85 -27.01
CA ASP A 451 5.95 -8.13 -27.68
C ASP A 451 5.66 -9.25 -26.65
N GLY A 452 4.48 -9.85 -26.75
CA GLY A 452 4.04 -10.96 -25.92
C GLY A 452 4.68 -12.32 -26.28
N THR A 453 5.45 -12.38 -27.36
CA THR A 453 6.09 -13.62 -27.82
C THR A 453 7.03 -14.20 -26.76
N SER A 454 6.89 -15.50 -26.49
CA SER A 454 7.69 -16.28 -25.52
C SER A 454 7.47 -15.94 -24.03
N LEU A 455 6.48 -15.10 -23.72
CA LEU A 455 6.06 -14.84 -22.34
C LEU A 455 5.16 -15.99 -21.85
N ASP A 456 5.41 -16.47 -20.64
CA ASP A 456 4.75 -17.64 -20.07
C ASP A 456 3.48 -17.33 -19.27
N LEU A 457 3.36 -16.10 -18.77
CA LEU A 457 2.22 -15.62 -18.00
C LEU A 457 1.89 -16.53 -16.81
N LEU A 458 2.92 -17.05 -16.14
CA LEU A 458 2.78 -17.98 -15.00
C LEU A 458 2.63 -17.29 -13.64
N GLY A 459 2.73 -15.97 -13.57
CA GLY A 459 2.42 -15.20 -12.37
C GLY A 459 0.94 -15.30 -11.99
N CYS A 460 0.59 -14.79 -10.79
CA CYS A 460 -0.80 -14.82 -10.33
C CYS A 460 -1.77 -14.22 -11.36
N HIS A 461 -2.90 -14.88 -11.54
CA HIS A 461 -3.99 -14.47 -12.43
C HIS A 461 -3.51 -14.16 -13.85
N TRP A 462 -2.66 -15.05 -14.39
CA TRP A 462 -2.10 -14.94 -15.73
C TRP A 462 -1.27 -13.65 -15.94
N HIS A 463 -0.72 -13.09 -14.87
CA HIS A 463 0.25 -12.01 -14.96
C HIS A 463 1.64 -12.55 -15.33
N TYR A 464 2.51 -11.62 -15.72
CA TYR A 464 3.89 -11.86 -16.10
C TYR A 464 4.68 -12.50 -14.95
N SER A 465 5.34 -13.61 -15.22
CA SER A 465 6.23 -14.24 -14.24
C SER A 465 7.54 -13.44 -14.09
N ALA A 466 8.35 -13.77 -13.08
CA ALA A 466 9.68 -13.20 -12.93
C ALA A 466 10.57 -13.45 -14.17
N ARG A 467 10.38 -14.58 -14.85
CA ARG A 467 11.04 -14.87 -16.13
C ARG A 467 10.56 -13.90 -17.22
N ASP A 468 9.27 -13.65 -17.31
CA ASP A 468 8.73 -12.69 -18.26
C ASP A 468 9.26 -11.27 -18.00
N HIS A 469 9.31 -10.84 -16.73
CA HIS A 469 9.91 -9.54 -16.38
C HIS A 469 11.37 -9.42 -16.82
N GLN A 470 12.15 -10.49 -16.69
CA GLN A 470 13.53 -10.54 -17.16
C GLN A 470 13.60 -10.38 -18.68
N LEU A 471 12.78 -11.11 -19.44
CA LEU A 471 12.72 -11.00 -20.90
C LEU A 471 12.28 -9.61 -21.36
N ILE A 472 11.29 -9.03 -20.69
CA ILE A 472 10.84 -7.66 -20.96
C ILE A 472 11.96 -6.67 -20.65
N ALA A 473 12.68 -6.84 -19.53
CA ALA A 473 13.81 -6.00 -19.18
C ALA A 473 14.96 -6.10 -20.20
N ASP A 474 15.24 -7.29 -20.75
CA ASP A 474 16.24 -7.50 -21.80
C ASP A 474 15.87 -6.75 -23.09
N ARG A 475 14.63 -6.96 -23.56
CA ARG A 475 14.12 -6.34 -24.80
C ARG A 475 14.01 -4.82 -24.65
N PHE A 476 13.44 -4.36 -23.55
CA PHE A 476 13.27 -2.94 -23.27
C PHE A 476 14.62 -2.25 -23.02
N GLY A 477 15.52 -2.87 -22.27
CA GLY A 477 16.88 -2.35 -22.04
C GLY A 477 17.66 -2.16 -23.34
N THR A 478 17.54 -3.10 -24.28
CA THR A 478 18.13 -2.97 -25.63
C THR A 478 17.55 -1.77 -26.37
N PHE A 479 16.22 -1.59 -26.32
CA PHE A 479 15.58 -0.42 -26.91
C PHE A 479 16.04 0.89 -26.27
N VAL A 480 16.12 0.94 -24.94
CA VAL A 480 16.59 2.12 -24.19
C VAL A 480 18.02 2.50 -24.60
N GLY A 481 18.89 1.52 -24.85
CA GLY A 481 20.25 1.75 -25.36
C GLY A 481 20.31 2.43 -26.73
N SER A 482 19.21 2.40 -27.51
CA SER A 482 19.10 3.11 -28.79
C SER A 482 18.61 4.56 -28.67
N LEU A 483 18.17 4.98 -27.47
CA LEU A 483 17.60 6.30 -27.25
C LEU A 483 18.69 7.35 -26.96
N PRO A 484 18.54 8.59 -27.47
CA PRO A 484 19.50 9.66 -27.23
C PRO A 484 19.27 10.31 -25.84
N LEU A 485 19.53 9.55 -24.77
CA LEU A 485 19.27 9.99 -23.38
C LEU A 485 20.35 10.89 -22.79
N GLY A 486 21.52 10.97 -23.42
CA GLY A 486 22.67 11.74 -22.90
C GLY A 486 23.26 11.14 -21.63
N TRP A 487 23.26 9.81 -21.54
CA TRP A 487 23.67 9.02 -20.38
C TRP A 487 25.05 8.43 -20.48
#